data_AF-A0A3B8KAL8-F1
#
_entry.id   AF-A0A3B8KAL8-F1
#
_cell.length_a   1.000
_cell.length_b   1.000
_cell.length_c   1.000
_cell.angle_alpha   90.00
_cell.angle_beta   90.00
_cell.angle_gamma   90.00
#
_symmetry.space_group_name_H-M   'P 1'
#
loop_
_entity.id
_entity.type
_entity.pdbx_description
1 polymer ?
#
loop_
_entity_poly.entity_id
_entity_poly.type
_entity_poly.pdbx_seq_one_letter_code
_entity_poly.pdbx_strand_id
1 'polypeptide(L)'
;MEGVVCVVNRTMLAQIKQISIANKVILRGYVQLSDGVHAILFGHYCKNTLFYYDLFKVTRDVFRVNQLANRNLRQIKKLLTKYGYRKIWTKGVFSVYGDLRPLAVAAGLGHWKNGMVYNAKYGPNFLISGVFFK
;
A
#
# COMPACT_ATOMS: atom_id res chain seq x y z
N MET A 1 19.18 28.52 10.41
CA MET A 1 19.23 27.56 9.29
C MET A 1 18.91 26.19 9.85
N GLU A 2 17.61 25.88 9.92
CA GLU A 2 17.11 24.63 10.49
C GLU A 2 17.29 23.53 9.44
N GLY A 3 18.34 22.73 9.65
CA GLY A 3 18.71 21.64 8.78
C GLY A 3 17.60 20.59 8.70
N VAL A 4 17.08 20.41 7.48
CA VAL A 4 16.72 19.13 6.85
C VAL A 4 16.52 17.97 7.84
N VAL A 5 15.41 18.02 8.58
CA VAL A 5 14.94 16.88 9.36
C VAL A 5 14.46 15.84 8.36
N CYS A 6 15.14 14.68 8.34
CA CYS A 6 14.84 13.49 7.54
C CYS A 6 13.36 13.42 7.11
N VAL A 7 13.15 13.46 5.79
CA VAL A 7 11.90 13.73 5.04
C VAL A 7 10.71 12.81 5.39
N VAL A 8 10.91 11.81 6.25
CA VAL A 8 9.85 10.98 6.82
C VAL A 8 10.10 10.81 8.33
N ASN A 9 9.25 11.47 9.15
CA ASN A 9 9.34 11.45 10.60
C ASN A 9 9.20 10.02 11.17
N ARG A 10 10.13 9.57 12.03
CA ARG A 10 10.11 8.22 12.65
C ARG A 10 8.82 7.95 13.44
N THR A 11 8.28 8.97 14.11
CA THR A 11 7.01 8.89 14.85
C THR A 11 5.84 8.67 13.90
N MET A 12 5.85 9.34 12.74
CA MET A 12 4.84 9.15 11.70
C MET A 12 4.88 7.71 11.16
N LEU A 13 6.07 7.18 10.85
CA LEU A 13 6.22 5.80 10.39
C LEU A 13 5.74 4.78 11.41
N ALA A 14 6.02 5.01 12.71
CA ALA A 14 5.52 4.16 13.77
C ALA A 14 3.98 4.15 13.83
N GLN A 15 3.34 5.32 13.72
CA GLN A 15 1.88 5.43 13.69
C GLN A 15 1.27 4.79 12.44
N ILE A 16 1.89 4.96 11.27
CA ILE A 16 1.49 4.27 10.03
C ILE A 16 1.60 2.75 10.20
N LYS A 17 2.67 2.26 10.83
CA LYS A 17 2.85 0.84 11.13
C LYS A 17 1.72 0.32 12.00
N GLN A 18 1.35 1.03 13.06
CA GLN A 18 0.25 0.64 13.96
C GLN A 18 -1.11 0.62 13.24
N ILE A 19 -1.43 1.67 12.48
CA ILE A 19 -2.64 1.73 11.65
C ILE A 19 -2.68 0.54 10.68
N SER A 20 -1.55 0.24 10.03
CA SER A 20 -1.45 -0.87 9.08
C SER A 20 -1.68 -2.23 9.75
N ILE A 21 -1.14 -2.46 10.95
CA ILE A 21 -1.36 -3.70 11.73
C ILE A 21 -2.85 -3.83 12.07
N ALA A 22 -3.48 -2.76 12.57
CA ALA A 22 -4.90 -2.75 12.91
C ALA A 22 -5.81 -3.05 11.71
N ASN A 23 -5.38 -2.69 10.49
CA ASN A 23 -6.09 -2.97 9.25
C ASN A 23 -5.61 -4.24 8.52
N LYS A 24 -4.87 -5.13 9.20
CA LYS A 24 -4.42 -6.44 8.68
C LYS A 24 -3.53 -6.35 7.43
N VAL A 25 -2.76 -5.28 7.28
CA VAL A 25 -1.73 -5.16 6.25
C VAL A 25 -0.59 -6.14 6.55
N ILE A 26 -0.19 -6.93 5.53
CA ILE A 26 0.86 -7.95 5.66
C ILE A 26 2.22 -7.47 5.14
N LEU A 27 2.24 -6.55 4.17
CA LEU A 27 3.46 -6.01 3.58
C LEU A 27 3.38 -4.49 3.56
N ARG A 28 4.51 -3.83 3.80
CA ARG A 28 4.66 -2.37 3.72
C ARG A 28 5.97 -2.06 3.04
N GLY A 29 5.93 -1.08 2.15
CA GLY A 29 7.13 -0.57 1.48
C GLY A 29 7.04 0.93 1.33
N TYR A 30 8.20 1.56 1.25
CA TYR A 30 8.32 2.98 1.02
C TYR A 30 9.21 3.20 -0.19
N VAL A 31 8.82 4.15 -1.04
CA VAL A 31 9.61 4.59 -2.19
C VAL A 31 9.47 6.11 -2.34
N GLN A 32 10.59 6.76 -2.62
CA GLN A 32 10.61 8.16 -3.01
C GLN A 32 10.67 8.26 -4.53
N LEU A 33 9.75 9.01 -5.12
CA LEU A 33 9.70 9.26 -6.56
C LEU A 33 10.53 10.52 -6.91
N SER A 34 10.89 10.64 -8.19
CA SER A 34 11.78 11.70 -8.73
C SER A 34 11.37 13.12 -8.35
N ASP A 35 10.06 13.40 -8.23
CA ASP A 35 9.54 14.76 -8.08
C ASP A 35 9.38 15.19 -6.60
N GLY A 36 10.05 14.48 -5.68
CA GLY A 36 9.88 14.65 -4.24
C GLY A 36 8.54 14.14 -3.72
N VAL A 37 7.88 13.24 -4.46
CA VAL A 37 6.66 12.57 -4.02
C VAL A 37 7.04 11.31 -3.25
N HIS A 38 6.51 11.18 -2.04
CA HIS A 38 6.70 10.01 -1.20
C HIS A 38 5.54 9.03 -1.44
N ALA A 39 5.85 7.75 -1.59
CA ALA A 39 4.85 6.71 -1.73
C ALA A 39 5.04 5.63 -0.67
N ILE A 40 3.96 5.29 0.02
CA ILE A 40 3.91 4.13 0.92
C ILE A 40 2.93 3.14 0.32
N LEU A 41 3.41 1.93 0.07
CA LEU A 41 2.63 0.83 -0.47
C LEU A 41 2.31 -0.20 0.60
N PHE A 42 1.13 -0.80 0.47
CA PHE A 42 0.58 -1.77 1.39
C PHE A 42 0.15 -3.01 0.62
N GLY A 43 0.62 -4.17 1.04
CA GLY A 43 0.14 -5.47 0.59
C GLY A 43 -0.91 -6.02 1.56
N HIS A 44 -2.05 -6.42 1.03
CA HIS A 44 -3.16 -7.02 1.77
C HIS A 44 -3.34 -8.45 1.32
N TYR A 45 -3.35 -9.40 2.26
CA TYR A 45 -3.46 -10.82 1.91
C TYR A 45 -4.76 -11.10 1.15
N CYS A 46 -4.64 -11.74 0.00
CA CYS A 46 -5.77 -12.20 -0.79
C CYS A 46 -5.35 -13.40 -1.63
N LYS A 47 -6.04 -14.54 -1.51
CA LYS A 47 -5.60 -15.78 -2.14
C LYS A 47 -5.72 -15.68 -3.67
N ASN A 48 -4.65 -15.99 -4.40
CA ASN A 48 -4.59 -15.90 -5.85
C ASN A 48 -5.45 -16.95 -6.59
N THR A 49 -6.11 -17.86 -5.87
CA THR A 49 -7.12 -18.79 -6.46
C THR A 49 -8.30 -18.05 -7.09
N LEU A 50 -8.39 -16.74 -6.85
CA LEU A 50 -9.22 -15.75 -7.52
C LEU A 50 -9.32 -15.87 -9.05
N PHE A 51 -8.25 -16.33 -9.72
CA PHE A 51 -8.23 -16.45 -11.17
C PHE A 51 -8.78 -17.77 -11.72
N TYR A 52 -9.11 -18.75 -10.87
CA TYR A 52 -9.38 -20.12 -11.35
C TYR A 52 -10.71 -20.77 -10.91
N TYR A 53 -11.37 -20.37 -9.82
CA TYR A 53 -12.65 -21.00 -9.41
C TYR A 53 -13.59 -20.07 -8.61
N ASP A 54 -14.90 -20.18 -8.89
CA ASP A 54 -16.07 -19.53 -8.25
C ASP A 54 -16.02 -18.00 -8.01
N LEU A 55 -16.46 -17.24 -9.02
CA LEU A 55 -16.61 -15.77 -9.02
C LEU A 55 -17.31 -15.21 -7.76
N PHE A 56 -18.32 -15.89 -7.20
CA PHE A 56 -19.11 -15.36 -6.08
C PHE A 56 -18.41 -15.42 -4.71
N LYS A 57 -17.59 -16.45 -4.43
CA LYS A 57 -16.83 -16.54 -3.17
C LYS A 57 -15.62 -15.62 -3.22
N VAL A 58 -14.96 -15.64 -4.37
CA VAL A 58 -13.86 -14.77 -4.74
C VAL A 58 -14.21 -13.29 -4.57
N THR A 59 -15.36 -12.85 -5.06
CA THR A 59 -15.78 -11.44 -4.95
C THR A 59 -15.90 -10.98 -3.49
N ARG A 60 -16.50 -11.78 -2.59
CA ARG A 60 -16.66 -11.41 -1.17
C ARG A 60 -15.33 -11.16 -0.48
N ASP A 61 -14.34 -12.03 -0.70
CA ASP A 61 -13.02 -11.88 -0.09
C ASP A 61 -12.29 -10.64 -0.63
N VAL A 62 -12.37 -10.38 -1.93
CA VAL A 62 -11.79 -9.14 -2.47
C VAL A 62 -12.51 -7.91 -1.97
N PHE A 63 -13.85 -7.91 -1.89
CA PHE A 63 -14.60 -6.79 -1.35
C PHE A 63 -14.20 -6.51 0.11
N ARG A 64 -14.03 -7.55 0.92
CA ARG A 64 -13.54 -7.43 2.30
C ARG A 64 -12.13 -6.84 2.35
N VAL A 65 -11.21 -7.35 1.53
CA VAL A 65 -9.83 -6.82 1.43
C VAL A 65 -9.84 -5.36 0.97
N ASN A 66 -10.66 -5.02 -0.01
CA ASN A 66 -10.82 -3.66 -0.50
C ASN A 66 -11.37 -2.71 0.59
N GLN A 67 -12.33 -3.16 1.41
CA GLN A 67 -12.80 -2.39 2.56
C GLN A 67 -11.69 -2.14 3.59
N LEU A 68 -10.89 -3.15 3.92
CA LEU A 68 -9.75 -3.01 4.83
C LEU A 68 -8.68 -2.07 4.25
N ALA A 69 -8.35 -2.23 2.96
CA ALA A 69 -7.42 -1.36 2.26
C ALA A 69 -7.90 0.10 2.29
N ASN A 70 -9.17 0.35 1.94
CA ASN A 70 -9.72 1.70 1.96
C ASN A 70 -9.78 2.29 3.38
N ARG A 71 -10.06 1.49 4.41
CA ARG A 71 -10.01 1.93 5.81
C ARG A 71 -8.58 2.34 6.20
N ASN A 72 -7.58 1.54 5.85
CA ASN A 72 -6.17 1.84 6.06
C ASN A 72 -5.78 3.15 5.38
N LEU A 73 -6.08 3.29 4.08
CA LEU A 73 -5.78 4.49 3.28
C LEU A 73 -6.41 5.75 3.89
N ARG A 74 -7.68 5.69 4.32
CA ARG A 74 -8.38 6.82 4.96
C ARG A 74 -7.72 7.24 6.27
N GLN A 75 -7.35 6.29 7.12
CA GLN A 75 -6.70 6.58 8.40
C GLN A 75 -5.31 7.18 8.19
N ILE A 76 -4.53 6.64 7.25
CA ILE A 76 -3.20 7.16 6.92
C ILE A 76 -3.31 8.55 6.29
N LYS A 77 -4.27 8.80 5.39
CA LYS A 77 -4.52 10.14 4.83
C LYS A 77 -4.79 11.16 5.94
N LYS A 78 -5.69 10.84 6.89
CA LYS A 78 -5.95 11.71 8.05
C LYS A 78 -4.68 11.95 8.88
N LEU A 79 -3.87 10.92 9.07
CA LEU A 79 -2.60 11.04 9.79
C LEU A 79 -1.66 12.02 9.07
N LEU A 80 -1.42 11.81 7.77
CA LEU A 80 -0.53 12.67 6.98
C LEU A 80 -1.00 14.13 6.98
N THR A 81 -2.30 14.39 6.90
CA THR A 81 -2.85 15.75 7.04
C THR A 81 -2.50 16.37 8.40
N LYS A 82 -2.53 15.60 9.50
CA LYS A 82 -2.11 16.08 10.83
C LYS A 82 -0.63 16.41 10.91
N TYR A 83 0.21 15.74 10.12
CA TYR A 83 1.64 16.03 10.00
C TYR A 83 1.94 17.19 9.02
N GLY A 84 0.91 17.84 8.46
CA GLY A 84 1.06 19.04 7.64
C GLY A 84 1.15 18.81 6.12
N TYR A 85 1.08 17.55 5.65
CA TYR A 85 1.07 17.26 4.22
C TYR A 85 -0.24 17.72 3.58
N ARG A 86 -0.13 18.51 2.50
CA ARG A 86 -1.29 19.09 1.80
C ARG A 86 -1.69 18.29 0.58
N LYS A 87 -0.71 17.77 -0.17
CA LYS A 87 -0.98 17.02 -1.40
C LYS A 87 -0.92 15.53 -1.09
N ILE A 88 -2.07 14.91 -0.85
CA ILE A 88 -2.17 13.48 -0.51
C ILE A 88 -3.15 12.77 -1.45
N TRP A 89 -2.65 11.78 -2.17
CA TRP A 89 -3.41 10.91 -3.07
C TRP A 89 -3.39 9.48 -2.56
N THR A 90 -4.48 8.74 -2.81
CA THR A 90 -4.63 7.35 -2.37
C THR A 90 -5.07 6.50 -3.54
N LYS A 91 -4.42 5.34 -3.73
CA LYS A 91 -4.84 4.33 -4.70
C LYS A 91 -5.28 3.08 -3.97
N GLY A 92 -6.55 2.74 -4.14
CA GLY A 92 -7.13 1.48 -3.66
C GLY A 92 -6.69 0.30 -4.52
N VAL A 93 -7.14 -0.89 -4.11
CA VAL A 93 -6.82 -2.17 -4.76
C VAL A 93 -7.30 -2.23 -6.20
N PHE A 94 -8.43 -1.58 -6.52
CA PHE A 94 -9.04 -1.57 -7.85
C PHE A 94 -8.79 -0.27 -8.62
N SER A 95 -7.75 0.50 -8.27
CA SER A 95 -7.47 1.74 -8.98
C SER A 95 -7.02 1.44 -10.41
N VAL A 96 -7.77 1.95 -11.40
CA VAL A 96 -7.53 1.72 -12.83
C VAL A 96 -6.33 2.53 -13.35
N TYR A 97 -5.96 3.61 -12.66
CA TYR A 97 -4.94 4.55 -13.12
C TYR A 97 -3.56 4.23 -12.54
N GLY A 98 -2.60 3.93 -13.42
CA GLY A 98 -1.18 3.77 -13.13
C GLY A 98 -0.84 2.50 -12.34
N ASP A 99 0.03 1.67 -12.90
CA ASP A 99 0.38 0.37 -12.34
C ASP A 99 1.14 0.51 -11.01
N LEU A 100 0.60 -0.08 -9.94
CA LEU A 100 1.24 -0.12 -8.62
C LEU A 100 2.32 -1.21 -8.53
N ARG A 101 2.36 -2.17 -9.46
CA ARG A 101 3.27 -3.32 -9.38
C ARG A 101 4.75 -2.93 -9.53
N PRO A 102 5.17 -2.05 -10.48
CA PRO A 102 6.55 -1.58 -10.53
C PRO A 102 6.98 -0.86 -9.25
N LEU A 103 6.09 -0.04 -8.70
CA LEU A 103 6.33 0.65 -7.44
C LEU A 103 6.40 -0.32 -6.26
N ALA A 104 5.60 -1.39 -6.26
CA ALA A 104 5.64 -2.42 -5.22
C ALA A 104 6.98 -3.17 -5.22
N VAL A 105 7.53 -3.47 -6.40
CA VAL A 105 8.87 -4.04 -6.54
C VAL A 105 9.92 -3.06 -6.02
N ALA A 106 9.88 -1.79 -6.46
CA ALA A 106 10.80 -0.76 -6.01
C ALA A 106 10.74 -0.50 -4.49
N ALA A 107 9.56 -0.63 -3.90
CA ALA A 107 9.32 -0.48 -2.46
C ALA A 107 9.63 -1.77 -1.65
N GLY A 108 10.13 -2.82 -2.28
CA GLY A 108 10.56 -4.06 -1.62
C GLY A 108 9.45 -5.01 -1.20
N LEU A 109 8.23 -4.90 -1.78
CA LEU A 109 7.14 -5.84 -1.47
C LEU A 109 7.39 -7.23 -2.08
N GLY A 110 8.25 -7.34 -3.10
CA GLY A 110 8.57 -8.59 -3.76
C GLY A 110 9.35 -8.37 -5.06
N HIS A 111 9.47 -9.44 -5.85
CA HIS A 111 10.09 -9.40 -7.18
C HIS A 111 9.06 -9.64 -8.28
N TRP A 112 9.34 -9.16 -9.49
CA TRP A 112 8.49 -9.38 -10.66
C TRP A 112 8.72 -10.78 -11.23
N LYS A 113 7.64 -11.55 -11.44
CA LYS A 113 7.67 -12.84 -12.11
C LYS A 113 6.31 -13.13 -12.76
N ASN A 114 6.31 -13.52 -14.04
CA ASN A 114 5.10 -13.92 -14.79
C ASN A 114 3.92 -12.92 -14.68
N GLY A 115 4.18 -11.61 -14.78
CA GLY A 115 3.12 -10.59 -14.74
C GLY A 115 2.59 -10.23 -13.34
N MET A 116 3.13 -10.86 -12.29
CA MET A 116 2.71 -10.67 -10.90
C MET A 116 3.91 -10.31 -10.01
N VAL A 117 3.62 -9.73 -8.85
CA VAL A 117 4.62 -9.49 -7.81
C VAL A 117 4.63 -10.68 -6.86
N TYR A 118 5.78 -11.32 -6.70
CA TYR A 118 5.99 -12.46 -5.82
C TYR A 118 6.74 -12.03 -4.57
N ASN A 119 6.13 -12.27 -3.40
CA ASN A 119 6.80 -12.14 -2.12
C ASN A 119 7.29 -13.51 -1.63
N ALA A 120 8.48 -13.56 -1.01
CA ALA A 120 9.06 -14.82 -0.52
C ALA A 120 8.17 -15.57 0.48
N LYS A 121 7.41 -14.85 1.31
CA LYS A 121 6.54 -15.43 2.33
C LYS A 121 5.11 -15.66 1.84
N TYR A 122 4.58 -14.73 1.05
CA TYR A 122 3.16 -14.74 0.69
C TYR A 122 2.88 -15.19 -0.76
N GLY A 123 3.93 -15.48 -1.54
CA GLY A 123 3.81 -15.77 -2.97
C GLY A 123 3.16 -14.60 -3.70
N PRO A 124 2.28 -14.84 -4.70
CA PRO A 124 1.50 -13.81 -5.37
C PRO A 124 0.18 -13.48 -4.63
N ASN A 125 -0.04 -14.00 -3.40
CA ASN A 125 -1.33 -13.95 -2.72
C ASN A 125 -1.58 -12.64 -1.96
N PHE A 126 -1.48 -11.51 -2.65
CA PHE A 126 -1.79 -10.21 -2.05
C PHE A 126 -2.21 -9.17 -3.07
N LEU A 127 -3.00 -8.21 -2.60
CA LEU A 127 -3.45 -7.04 -3.34
C LEU A 127 -2.70 -5.80 -2.85
N ILE A 128 -2.40 -4.89 -3.77
CA ILE A 128 -1.57 -3.71 -3.51
C ILE A 128 -2.45 -2.47 -3.43
N SER A 129 -2.16 -1.61 -2.45
CA SER A 129 -2.72 -0.25 -2.36
C SER A 129 -1.61 0.73 -1.99
N GLY A 130 -1.81 2.03 -2.21
CA GLY A 130 -0.78 3.02 -1.97
C GLY A 130 -1.30 4.38 -1.51
N VAL A 131 -0.48 5.07 -0.71
CA VAL A 131 -0.65 6.49 -0.39
C VAL A 131 0.55 7.25 -0.94
N PHE A 132 0.28 8.34 -1.66
CA PHE A 132 1.26 9.22 -2.26
C PHE A 132 1.12 10.60 -1.61
N PHE A 133 2.21 11.22 -1.21
CA PHE A 133 2.16 12.51 -0.54
C PHE A 133 3.37 13.39 -0.83
N LYS A 134 3.14 14.71 -0.76
CA LYS A 134 4.13 15.78 -0.93
C LYS A 134 3.78 16.95 -0.02
#